data_AF-A0A3M1HDK8-F1
#
_entry.id   AF-A0A3M1HDK8-F1
#
_cell.length_a   1.000
_cell.length_b   1.000
_cell.length_c   1.000
_cell.angle_alpha   90.00
_cell.angle_beta   90.00
_cell.angle_gamma   90.00
#
_symmetry.space_group_name_H-M   'P 1'
#
loop_
_entity.id
_entity.type
_entity.pdbx_description
1 polymer ?
#
loop_
_entity_poly.entity_id
_entity_poly.type
_entity_poly.pdbx_seq_one_letter_code
_entity_poly.pdbx_strand_id
1 'polypeptide(L)'
;MGYVFSPSTLSLLDECERCFYLHFNKGIKRPASIFPSLPSGMDSLLKKHFDSYARKGGLPPELAELDGKAELFGNMELLEEWRNPWKGLRWKDGNGNTLMGAIDNLLLINGLHVVLDYKTRGYPIKDTTASYYSQQLEIYAFLLSRLGYRTANYAYLLFYHPKAVQENGDFVFHHDLVKVSLDISNVERLLNRALDVLSHSMPEPSADCPYCSWRAKVDAVI
;
A
#
# COMPACT_ATOMS: atom_id res chain seq x y z
N MET A 1 -14.98 17.04 -13.45
CA MET A 1 -15.05 15.64 -12.97
C MET A 1 -13.79 15.44 -12.13
N GLY A 2 -13.92 14.99 -10.88
CA GLY A 2 -12.76 14.86 -9.98
C GLY A 2 -11.90 13.65 -10.30
N TYR A 3 -10.64 13.69 -9.88
CA TYR A 3 -9.71 12.56 -10.02
C TYR A 3 -9.94 11.50 -8.94
N VAL A 4 -9.57 10.25 -9.23
CA VAL A 4 -9.60 9.16 -8.25
C VAL A 4 -8.18 8.63 -8.06
N PHE A 5 -7.59 8.90 -6.90
CA PHE A 5 -6.24 8.54 -6.53
C PHE A 5 -6.20 7.31 -5.63
N SER A 6 -5.15 6.52 -5.76
CA SER A 6 -4.83 5.34 -4.96
C SER A 6 -3.33 5.36 -4.64
N PRO A 7 -2.84 4.58 -3.64
CA PRO A 7 -1.41 4.47 -3.39
C PRO A 7 -0.59 4.16 -4.64
N SER A 8 -1.05 3.22 -5.47
CA SER A 8 -0.37 2.83 -6.71
C SER A 8 -0.36 3.92 -7.78
N THR A 9 -1.43 4.70 -7.92
CA THR A 9 -1.46 5.81 -8.88
C THR A 9 -0.68 7.01 -8.37
N LEU A 10 -0.58 7.22 -7.06
CA LEU A 10 0.27 8.27 -6.49
C LEU A 10 1.75 7.88 -6.51
N SER A 11 2.12 6.61 -6.37
CA SER A 11 3.51 6.16 -6.61
C SER A 11 3.97 6.45 -8.05
N LEU A 12 3.06 6.41 -9.02
CA LEU A 12 3.37 6.79 -10.40
C LEU A 12 3.83 8.26 -10.53
N LEU A 13 3.34 9.15 -9.67
CA LEU A 13 3.75 10.56 -9.63
C LEU A 13 5.22 10.70 -9.23
N ASP A 14 5.68 9.90 -8.26
CA ASP A 14 7.08 9.88 -7.83
C ASP A 14 7.99 9.26 -8.87
N GLU A 15 7.50 8.25 -9.60
CA GLU A 15 8.25 7.59 -10.64
C GLU A 15 8.36 8.44 -11.93
N CYS A 16 7.26 9.08 -12.36
CA CYS A 16 7.26 9.95 -13.53
C CYS A 16 5.98 10.80 -13.63
N GLU A 17 6.12 12.12 -13.44
CA GLU A 17 5.00 13.08 -13.56
C GLU A 17 4.35 13.07 -14.94
N ARG A 18 5.13 12.85 -16.01
CA ARG A 18 4.58 12.71 -17.37
C ARG A 18 3.70 11.48 -17.51
N CYS A 19 4.12 10.34 -16.96
CA CYS A 19 3.28 9.13 -16.97
C CYS A 19 2.03 9.32 -16.12
N PHE A 20 2.13 10.01 -14.99
CA PHE A 20 1.00 10.38 -14.15
C PHE A 20 0.00 11.26 -14.89
N TYR A 21 0.47 12.33 -15.55
CA TYR A 21 -0.35 13.20 -16.40
C TYR A 21 -1.04 12.42 -17.53
N LEU A 22 -0.28 11.58 -18.25
CA LEU A 22 -0.83 10.75 -19.33
C LEU A 22 -1.92 9.81 -18.84
N HIS A 23 -1.75 9.21 -17.65
CA HIS A 23 -2.75 8.33 -17.04
C HIS A 23 -4.08 9.05 -16.83
N PHE A 24 -4.05 10.21 -16.17
CA PHE A 24 -5.27 10.89 -15.71
C PHE A 24 -5.88 11.82 -16.76
N ASN A 25 -5.07 12.62 -17.46
CA ASN A 25 -5.59 13.61 -18.41
C ASN A 25 -5.74 13.09 -19.84
N LYS A 26 -5.04 12.00 -20.20
CA LYS A 26 -5.08 11.44 -21.56
C LYS A 26 -5.58 9.99 -21.62
N GLY A 27 -5.79 9.33 -20.48
CA GLY A 27 -6.18 7.91 -20.43
C GLY A 27 -5.11 6.94 -20.92
N ILE A 28 -3.86 7.42 -21.11
CA ILE A 28 -2.74 6.61 -21.62
C ILE A 28 -1.98 6.05 -20.44
N LYS A 29 -2.18 4.76 -20.17
CA LYS A 29 -1.53 4.04 -19.08
C LYS A 29 -0.24 3.39 -19.55
N ARG A 30 0.72 3.21 -18.63
CA ARG A 30 1.89 2.36 -18.88
C ARG A 30 1.42 0.92 -19.21
N PRO A 31 2.14 0.21 -20.09
CA PRO A 31 1.91 -1.22 -20.28
C PRO A 31 1.93 -1.95 -18.94
N ALA A 32 0.91 -2.78 -18.68
CA ALA A 32 0.79 -3.52 -17.44
C ALA A 32 1.90 -4.59 -17.35
N SER A 33 2.55 -4.69 -16.19
CA SER A 33 3.40 -5.83 -15.86
C SER A 33 2.55 -7.00 -15.35
N ILE A 34 3.01 -8.23 -15.60
CA ILE A 34 2.40 -9.41 -14.99
C ILE A 34 2.68 -9.38 -13.48
N PHE A 35 1.63 -9.33 -12.67
CA PHE A 35 1.76 -9.51 -11.23
C PHE A 35 1.93 -11.01 -10.91
N PRO A 36 2.99 -11.43 -10.22
CA PRO A 36 3.20 -12.85 -9.92
C PRO A 36 2.07 -13.41 -9.03
N SER A 37 1.63 -14.64 -9.31
CA SER A 37 0.53 -15.28 -8.57
C SER A 37 0.90 -15.68 -7.12
N LEU A 38 2.18 -15.92 -6.85
CA LEU A 38 2.66 -16.35 -5.54
C LEU A 38 2.39 -15.30 -4.44
N PRO A 39 2.80 -14.02 -4.56
CA PRO A 39 2.43 -12.97 -3.61
C PRO A 39 0.91 -12.87 -3.37
N SER A 40 0.09 -12.91 -4.42
CA SER A 40 -1.37 -12.85 -4.25
C SER A 40 -1.95 -14.07 -3.53
N GLY A 41 -1.40 -15.27 -3.78
CA GLY A 41 -1.81 -16.49 -3.08
C GLY A 41 -1.44 -16.43 -1.60
N MET A 42 -0.22 -15.97 -1.28
CA MET A 42 0.22 -15.78 0.10
C MET A 42 -0.63 -14.75 0.83
N ASP A 43 -0.88 -13.58 0.23
CA ASP A 43 -1.74 -12.54 0.80
C ASP A 43 -3.14 -13.07 1.18
N SER A 44 -3.77 -13.85 0.28
CA SER A 44 -5.08 -14.47 0.55
C SER A 44 -5.04 -15.45 1.74
N LEU A 45 -3.97 -16.23 1.87
CA LEU A 45 -3.79 -17.15 3.00
C LEU A 45 -3.54 -16.40 4.31
N LEU A 46 -2.71 -15.34 4.28
CA LEU A 46 -2.42 -14.51 5.45
C LEU A 46 -3.68 -13.82 5.98
N LYS A 47 -4.52 -13.28 5.09
CA LYS A 47 -5.83 -12.72 5.48
C LYS A 47 -6.68 -13.74 6.23
N LYS A 48 -6.83 -14.96 5.69
CA LYS A 48 -7.59 -16.04 6.35
C LYS A 48 -6.99 -16.46 7.69
N HIS A 49 -5.66 -16.56 7.78
CA HIS A 49 -4.93 -16.88 9.01
C HIS A 49 -5.23 -15.84 10.09
N PHE A 50 -4.98 -14.57 9.82
CA PHE A 50 -5.22 -13.48 10.76
C PHE A 50 -6.70 -13.36 11.15
N ASP A 51 -7.61 -13.52 10.21
CA ASP A 51 -9.05 -13.52 10.49
C ASP A 51 -9.46 -14.66 11.44
N SER A 52 -8.77 -15.81 11.41
CA SER A 52 -9.00 -16.89 12.37
C SER A 52 -8.63 -16.48 13.79
N TYR A 53 -7.51 -15.76 13.95
CA TYR A 53 -7.07 -15.24 15.26
C TYR A 53 -7.97 -14.11 15.75
N ALA A 54 -8.35 -13.18 14.88
CA ALA A 54 -9.28 -12.10 15.22
C ALA A 54 -10.60 -12.64 15.79
N ARG A 55 -11.19 -13.67 15.15
CA ARG A 55 -12.43 -14.31 15.64
C ARG A 55 -12.27 -15.03 16.99
N LYS A 56 -11.07 -15.44 17.34
CA LYS A 56 -10.74 -16.09 18.63
C LYS A 56 -10.35 -15.08 19.71
N GLY A 57 -10.26 -13.80 19.38
CA GLY A 57 -9.77 -12.76 20.29
C GLY A 57 -8.28 -12.90 20.63
N GLY A 58 -7.48 -13.43 19.70
CA GLY A 58 -6.05 -13.65 19.90
C GLY A 58 -5.18 -12.96 18.85
N LEU A 59 -3.86 -12.98 19.07
CA LEU A 59 -2.86 -12.58 18.08
C LEU A 59 -2.17 -13.81 17.48
N PRO A 60 -1.84 -13.78 16.17
CA PRO A 60 -1.05 -14.83 15.55
C PRO A 60 0.41 -14.77 16.02
N PRO A 61 1.17 -15.88 15.95
CA PRO A 61 2.56 -15.96 16.41
C PRO A 61 3.47 -14.89 15.80
N GLU A 62 3.17 -14.45 14.58
CA GLU A 62 3.92 -13.42 13.88
C GLU A 62 3.86 -12.04 14.54
N LEU A 63 2.92 -11.84 15.46
CA LEU A 63 2.78 -10.63 16.26
C LEU A 63 3.11 -10.85 17.75
N ALA A 64 3.86 -11.90 18.10
CA ALA A 64 4.15 -12.26 19.49
C ALA A 64 4.80 -11.12 20.31
N GLU A 65 5.60 -10.24 19.70
CA GLU A 65 6.19 -9.08 20.39
C GLU A 65 5.16 -8.02 20.84
N LEU A 66 3.95 -8.08 20.27
CA LEU A 66 2.81 -7.21 20.58
C LEU A 66 1.78 -7.87 21.52
N ASP A 67 2.06 -9.08 22.01
CA ASP A 67 1.15 -9.78 22.92
C ASP A 67 0.85 -8.95 24.19
N GLY A 68 -0.42 -8.91 24.58
CA GLY A 68 -0.94 -8.06 25.65
C GLY A 68 -0.92 -6.55 25.38
N LYS A 69 -0.47 -6.09 24.21
CA LYS A 69 -0.40 -4.65 23.84
C LYS A 69 -1.29 -4.28 22.66
N ALA A 70 -1.60 -5.25 21.81
CA ALA A 70 -2.36 -5.05 20.59
C ALA A 70 -3.50 -6.07 20.47
N GLU A 71 -4.56 -5.66 19.78
CA GLU A 71 -5.66 -6.53 19.38
C GLU A 71 -5.85 -6.42 17.87
N LEU A 72 -6.29 -7.50 17.22
CA LEU A 72 -6.74 -7.42 15.83
C LEU A 72 -8.08 -6.69 15.76
N PHE A 73 -8.30 -5.94 14.68
CA PHE A 73 -9.54 -5.20 14.49
C PHE A 73 -10.76 -6.13 14.44
N GLY A 74 -11.68 -5.94 15.39
CA GLY A 74 -12.78 -6.88 15.62
C GLY A 74 -13.95 -6.79 14.64
N ASN A 75 -14.09 -5.68 13.90
CA ASN A 75 -15.18 -5.54 12.92
C ASN A 75 -14.81 -6.16 11.57
N MET A 76 -15.07 -7.45 11.45
CA MET A 76 -14.72 -8.26 10.27
C MET A 76 -15.46 -7.82 8.99
N GLU A 77 -16.72 -7.41 9.09
CA GLU A 77 -17.50 -6.96 7.93
C GLU A 77 -16.90 -5.67 7.34
N LEU A 78 -16.55 -4.74 8.21
CA LEU A 78 -15.92 -3.49 7.82
C LEU A 78 -14.49 -3.72 7.28
N LEU A 79 -13.73 -4.62 7.90
CA LEU A 79 -12.40 -4.98 7.42
C LEU A 79 -12.45 -5.61 6.01
N GLU A 80 -13.44 -6.47 5.74
CA GLU A 80 -13.64 -7.05 4.41
C GLU A 80 -13.99 -5.98 3.37
N GLU A 81 -14.82 -5.01 3.73
CA GLU A 81 -15.10 -3.86 2.86
C GLU A 81 -13.83 -3.05 2.58
N TRP A 82 -13.02 -2.80 3.60
CA TRP A 82 -11.77 -2.03 3.46
C TRP A 82 -10.65 -2.77 2.74
N ARG A 83 -10.67 -4.10 2.70
CA ARG A 83 -9.78 -4.93 1.87
C ARG A 83 -10.16 -4.92 0.39
N ASN A 84 -11.43 -4.64 0.08
CA ASN A 84 -11.91 -4.70 -1.29
C ASN A 84 -11.41 -3.48 -2.09
N PRO A 85 -10.63 -3.66 -3.17
CA PRO A 85 -10.08 -2.55 -3.93
C PRO A 85 -11.14 -1.73 -4.67
N TRP A 86 -12.36 -2.22 -4.83
CA TRP A 86 -13.48 -1.49 -5.43
C TRP A 86 -14.26 -0.70 -4.40
N LYS A 87 -14.24 -1.09 -3.13
CA LYS A 87 -14.88 -0.35 -2.03
C LYS A 87 -13.83 0.40 -1.25
N GLY A 88 -13.08 -0.30 -0.39
CA GLY A 88 -11.90 0.21 0.28
C GLY A 88 -12.21 1.36 1.24
N LEU A 89 -11.15 1.87 1.86
CA LEU A 89 -11.17 3.18 2.49
C LEU A 89 -11.36 4.24 1.40
N ARG A 90 -12.24 5.21 1.63
CA ARG A 90 -12.51 6.31 0.69
C ARG A 90 -12.69 7.62 1.41
N TRP A 91 -12.07 8.66 0.88
CA TRP A 91 -12.30 10.03 1.28
C TRP A 91 -12.40 10.91 0.04
N LYS A 92 -13.36 11.84 0.05
CA LYS A 92 -13.59 12.79 -1.04
C LYS A 92 -13.30 14.20 -0.54
N ASP A 93 -12.50 14.94 -1.27
CA ASP A 93 -12.20 16.35 -0.97
C ASP A 93 -13.35 17.28 -1.40
N GLY A 94 -13.26 18.56 -1.03
CA GLY A 94 -14.24 19.58 -1.40
C GLY A 94 -14.31 19.88 -2.90
N ASN A 95 -13.29 19.52 -3.67
CA ASN A 95 -13.18 19.75 -5.11
C ASN A 95 -13.69 18.57 -5.94
N GLY A 96 -14.11 17.49 -5.27
CA GLY A 96 -14.68 16.30 -5.87
C GLY A 96 -13.68 15.20 -6.20
N ASN A 97 -12.40 15.36 -5.85
CA ASN A 97 -11.39 14.31 -5.99
C ASN A 97 -11.55 13.27 -4.88
N THR A 98 -11.26 12.02 -5.18
CA THR A 98 -11.35 10.90 -4.23
C THR A 98 -9.98 10.30 -4.01
N LEU A 99 -9.57 10.15 -2.75
CA LEU A 99 -8.48 9.27 -2.36
C LEU A 99 -9.09 7.95 -1.87
N MET A 100 -8.56 6.83 -2.35
CA MET A 100 -8.98 5.50 -1.94
C MET A 100 -7.81 4.59 -1.61
N GLY A 101 -8.06 3.57 -0.80
CA GLY A 101 -7.04 2.61 -0.41
C GLY A 101 -7.66 1.29 0.04
N ALA A 102 -6.93 0.19 -0.16
CA ALA A 102 -7.33 -1.12 0.35
C ALA A 102 -6.28 -1.62 1.34
N ILE A 103 -6.67 -1.80 2.60
CA ILE A 103 -5.76 -2.23 3.67
C ILE A 103 -5.81 -3.74 3.82
N ASP A 104 -4.71 -4.36 4.25
CA ASP A 104 -4.69 -5.80 4.55
C ASP A 104 -5.25 -6.10 5.94
N ASN A 105 -4.81 -5.35 6.96
CA ASN A 105 -5.27 -5.51 8.33
C ASN A 105 -5.09 -4.24 9.16
N LEU A 106 -5.63 -4.27 10.38
CA LEU A 106 -5.61 -3.17 11.32
C LEU A 106 -5.47 -3.72 12.74
N LEU A 107 -4.61 -3.10 13.53
CA LEU A 107 -4.44 -3.37 14.95
C LEU A 107 -5.09 -2.25 15.76
N LEU A 108 -5.57 -2.59 16.95
CA LEU A 108 -5.98 -1.64 17.98
C LEU A 108 -4.94 -1.66 19.10
N ILE A 109 -4.27 -0.52 19.32
CA ILE A 109 -3.25 -0.37 20.36
C ILE A 109 -3.58 0.89 21.17
N ASN A 110 -3.94 0.74 22.45
CA ASN A 110 -4.34 1.84 23.33
C ASN A 110 -5.46 2.75 22.72
N GLY A 111 -6.42 2.13 22.02
CA GLY A 111 -7.51 2.85 21.35
C GLY A 111 -7.12 3.56 20.04
N LEU A 112 -5.89 3.36 19.56
CA LEU A 112 -5.42 3.85 18.26
C LEU A 112 -5.45 2.74 17.21
N HIS A 113 -5.92 3.07 16.01
CA HIS A 113 -5.90 2.22 14.85
C HIS A 113 -4.52 2.29 14.20
N VAL A 114 -3.87 1.14 14.07
CA VAL A 114 -2.50 1.00 13.57
C VAL A 114 -2.55 0.07 12.36
N VAL A 115 -2.21 0.61 11.18
CA VAL A 115 -2.20 -0.16 9.93
C VAL A 115 -1.19 -1.31 10.05
N LEU A 116 -1.62 -2.51 9.64
CA LEU A 116 -0.77 -3.68 9.50
C LEU A 116 -0.89 -4.18 8.05
N ASP A 117 0.23 -4.17 7.33
CA ASP A 117 0.25 -4.47 5.89
C ASP A 117 1.25 -5.60 5.59
N TYR A 118 0.83 -6.56 4.76
CA TYR A 118 1.58 -7.79 4.52
C TYR A 118 2.46 -7.66 3.28
N LYS A 119 3.71 -8.11 3.38
CA LYS A 119 4.67 -8.02 2.27
C LYS A 119 5.36 -9.34 2.02
N THR A 120 5.13 -9.94 0.86
CA THR A 120 5.91 -11.10 0.40
C THR A 120 7.11 -10.66 -0.41
N ARG A 121 8.30 -11.17 -0.07
CA ARG A 121 9.55 -10.89 -0.79
C ARG A 121 10.30 -12.18 -1.11
N GLY A 122 11.14 -12.12 -2.14
CA GLY A 122 12.01 -13.25 -2.51
C GLY A 122 13.28 -13.37 -1.65
N TYR A 123 13.55 -12.40 -0.77
CA TYR A 123 14.77 -12.32 0.02
C TYR A 123 14.56 -11.48 1.30
N PRO A 124 15.44 -11.64 2.32
CA PRO A 124 15.38 -10.88 3.55
C PRO A 124 15.34 -9.36 3.34
N ILE A 125 14.77 -8.65 4.30
CA ILE A 125 14.74 -7.19 4.30
C ILE A 125 16.13 -6.60 4.53
N LYS A 126 16.37 -5.42 3.93
CA LYS A 126 17.46 -4.49 4.25
C LYS A 126 16.89 -3.31 5.04
N ASP A 127 17.73 -2.55 5.73
CA ASP A 127 17.31 -1.42 6.57
C ASP A 127 16.44 -0.39 5.83
N THR A 128 16.68 -0.17 4.54
CA THR A 128 15.91 0.78 3.71
C THR A 128 14.65 0.19 3.09
N THR A 129 14.34 -1.09 3.32
CA THR A 129 13.22 -1.75 2.62
C THR A 129 11.87 -1.21 3.05
N ALA A 130 11.72 -0.86 4.33
CA ALA A 130 10.45 -0.36 4.86
C ALA A 130 10.08 1.03 4.32
N SER A 131 11.06 1.89 4.02
CA SER A 131 10.79 3.25 3.54
C SER A 131 10.12 3.29 2.17
N TYR A 132 10.25 2.23 1.34
CA TYR A 132 9.53 2.14 0.07
C TYR A 132 8.00 2.05 0.22
N TYR A 133 7.51 1.71 1.41
CA TYR A 133 6.08 1.53 1.69
C TYR A 133 5.49 2.65 2.55
N SER A 134 6.27 3.64 2.98
CA SER A 134 5.79 4.70 3.88
C SER A 134 4.61 5.46 3.30
N GLN A 135 4.70 5.89 2.03
CA GLN A 135 3.62 6.62 1.35
C GLN A 135 2.29 5.86 1.38
N GLN A 136 2.32 4.55 1.13
CA GLN A 136 1.12 3.71 1.17
C GLN A 136 0.51 3.68 2.59
N LEU A 137 1.34 3.46 3.61
CA LEU A 137 0.91 3.40 5.00
C LEU A 137 0.38 4.76 5.50
N GLU A 138 1.03 5.85 5.09
CA GLU A 138 0.59 7.22 5.39
C GLU A 138 -0.77 7.51 4.77
N ILE A 139 -0.99 7.11 3.51
CA ILE A 139 -2.30 7.23 2.84
C ILE A 139 -3.37 6.47 3.62
N TYR A 140 -3.09 5.24 4.06
CA TYR A 140 -4.06 4.45 4.83
C TYR A 140 -4.37 5.08 6.19
N ALA A 141 -3.36 5.53 6.93
CA ALA A 141 -3.55 6.23 8.20
C ALA A 141 -4.30 7.57 8.03
N PHE A 142 -4.04 8.30 6.94
CA PHE A 142 -4.76 9.52 6.59
C PHE A 142 -6.23 9.22 6.25
N LEU A 143 -6.52 8.19 5.46
CA LEU A 143 -7.89 7.81 5.13
C LEU A 143 -8.69 7.41 6.37
N LEU A 144 -8.10 6.61 7.25
CA LEU A 144 -8.71 6.25 8.53
C LEU A 144 -9.01 7.48 9.39
N SER A 145 -8.08 8.44 9.48
CA SER A 145 -8.31 9.67 10.25
C SER A 145 -9.42 10.54 9.67
N ARG A 146 -9.53 10.63 8.34
CA ARG A 146 -10.63 11.31 7.65
C ARG A 146 -11.99 10.63 7.84
N LEU A 147 -12.00 9.34 8.15
CA LEU A 147 -13.20 8.58 8.49
C LEU A 147 -13.54 8.62 10.00
N GLY A 148 -12.81 9.42 10.80
CA GLY A 148 -13.07 9.62 12.23
C GLY A 148 -12.36 8.65 13.16
N TYR A 149 -11.49 7.78 12.64
CA TYR A 149 -10.70 6.87 13.47
C TYR A 149 -9.45 7.56 14.02
N ARG A 150 -9.16 7.35 15.31
CA ARG A 150 -7.88 7.78 15.90
C ARG A 150 -6.79 6.85 15.41
N THR A 151 -5.76 7.39 14.76
CA THR A 151 -4.63 6.61 14.23
C THR A 151 -3.34 6.90 14.98
N ALA A 152 -2.42 5.94 14.98
CA ALA A 152 -1.06 6.17 15.47
C ALA A 152 -0.19 6.86 14.41
N ASN A 153 0.90 7.50 14.85
CA ASN A 153 1.96 8.02 13.98
C ASN A 153 2.96 6.92 13.54
N TYR A 154 2.52 5.67 13.53
CA TYR A 154 3.30 4.54 13.05
C TYR A 154 2.36 3.47 12.49
N ALA A 155 2.91 2.58 11.68
CA ALA A 155 2.29 1.36 11.19
C ALA A 155 3.26 0.18 11.31
N TYR A 156 2.77 -1.02 11.01
CA TYR A 156 3.59 -2.21 10.93
C TYR A 156 3.56 -2.79 9.51
N LEU A 157 4.73 -3.20 9.03
CA LEU A 157 4.88 -4.06 7.88
C LEU A 157 5.25 -5.45 8.38
N LEU A 158 4.51 -6.46 7.96
CA LEU A 158 4.84 -7.85 8.22
C LEU A 158 5.39 -8.49 6.94
N PHE A 159 6.70 -8.66 6.90
CA PHE A 159 7.39 -9.26 5.77
C PHE A 159 7.41 -10.77 5.89
N TYR A 160 7.20 -11.48 4.78
CA TYR A 160 7.49 -12.90 4.64
C TYR A 160 8.48 -13.12 3.51
N HIS A 161 9.49 -13.95 3.74
CA HIS A 161 10.44 -14.35 2.70
C HIS A 161 10.89 -15.80 2.88
N PRO A 162 11.28 -16.50 1.81
CA PRO A 162 11.75 -17.88 1.93
C PRO A 162 13.01 -17.94 2.80
N LYS A 163 13.12 -19.02 3.58
CA LYS A 163 14.24 -19.32 4.48
C LYS A 163 14.99 -20.59 4.06
N ALA A 164 14.24 -21.66 3.80
CA ALA A 164 14.79 -22.97 3.46
C ALA A 164 13.75 -23.83 2.71
N VAL A 165 14.21 -24.92 2.09
CA VAL A 165 13.36 -26.01 1.63
C VAL A 165 13.67 -27.21 2.51
N GLN A 166 12.64 -27.84 3.08
CA GLN A 166 12.78 -29.04 3.90
C GLN A 166 13.01 -30.27 3.01
N GLU A 167 13.46 -31.38 3.60
CA GLU A 167 13.70 -32.64 2.88
C GLU A 167 12.45 -33.17 2.16
N ASN A 168 11.25 -32.87 2.69
CA ASN A 168 9.98 -33.24 2.08
C ASN A 168 9.57 -32.36 0.89
N GLY A 169 10.36 -31.33 0.54
CA GLY A 169 10.10 -30.40 -0.55
C GLY A 169 9.31 -29.14 -0.17
N ASP A 170 8.91 -28.98 1.11
CA ASP A 170 8.15 -27.81 1.56
C ASP A 170 9.05 -26.59 1.75
N PHE A 171 8.58 -25.43 1.31
CA PHE A 171 9.23 -24.15 1.59
C PHE A 171 8.92 -23.68 3.02
N VAL A 172 9.96 -23.36 3.77
CA VAL A 172 9.88 -22.64 5.04
C VAL A 172 10.03 -21.16 4.78
N PHE A 173 9.10 -20.37 5.28
CA PHE A 173 9.18 -18.92 5.28
C PHE A 173 9.60 -18.39 6.65
N HIS A 174 10.39 -17.32 6.64
CA HIS A 174 10.66 -16.47 7.79
C HIS A 174 9.77 -15.23 7.71
N HIS A 175 9.48 -14.61 8.85
CA HIS A 175 8.76 -13.35 8.92
C HIS A 175 9.48 -12.30 9.76
N ASP A 176 9.39 -11.04 9.35
CA ASP A 176 9.92 -9.89 10.07
C ASP A 176 8.81 -8.86 10.27
N LEU A 177 8.55 -8.49 11.53
CA LEU A 177 7.63 -7.40 11.87
C LEU A 177 8.44 -6.11 12.00
N VAL A 178 8.12 -5.11 11.17
CA VAL A 178 8.85 -3.84 11.12
C VAL A 178 7.92 -2.70 11.44
N LYS A 179 8.27 -1.93 12.47
CA LYS A 179 7.58 -0.68 12.82
C LYS A 179 8.06 0.46 11.93
N VAL A 180 7.12 1.18 11.33
CA VAL A 180 7.40 2.30 10.42
C VAL A 180 6.76 3.57 10.97
N SER A 181 7.55 4.62 11.19
CA SER A 181 7.04 5.95 11.55
C SER A 181 6.31 6.58 10.36
N LEU A 182 5.20 7.27 10.64
CA LEU A 182 4.34 7.90 9.64
C LEU A 182 4.23 9.40 9.89
N ASP A 183 4.19 10.17 8.81
CA ASP A 183 3.78 11.57 8.82
C ASP A 183 2.61 11.78 7.84
N ILE A 184 1.38 11.76 8.36
CA ILE A 184 0.18 11.91 7.52
C ILE A 184 0.06 13.28 6.85
N SER A 185 0.84 14.30 7.29
CA SER A 185 0.89 15.59 6.60
C SER A 185 1.52 15.50 5.20
N ASN A 186 2.32 14.45 4.95
CA ASN A 186 2.85 14.13 3.63
C ASN A 186 1.74 13.86 2.61
N VAL A 187 0.61 13.29 3.04
CA VAL A 187 -0.48 12.93 2.14
C VAL A 187 -1.14 14.18 1.55
N GLU A 188 -1.34 15.24 2.33
CA GLU A 188 -1.89 16.50 1.81
C GLU A 188 -0.95 17.15 0.80
N ARG A 189 0.37 17.15 1.09
CA ARG A 189 1.39 17.65 0.15
C ARG A 189 1.40 16.84 -1.15
N LEU A 190 1.33 15.52 -1.04
CA LEU A 190 1.28 14.60 -2.18
C LEU A 190 0.04 14.84 -3.05
N LEU A 191 -1.13 15.00 -2.44
CA LEU A 191 -2.37 15.31 -3.16
C LEU A 191 -2.31 16.68 -3.85
N ASN A 192 -1.76 17.70 -3.17
CA ASN A 192 -1.58 19.01 -3.78
C ASN A 192 -0.64 18.95 -4.98
N ARG A 193 0.50 18.24 -4.87
CA ARG A 193 1.42 18.02 -5.99
C ARG A 193 0.76 17.26 -7.14
N ALA A 194 -0.03 16.23 -6.84
CA ALA A 194 -0.79 15.49 -7.85
C ALA A 194 -1.72 16.42 -8.63
N LEU A 195 -2.50 17.25 -7.93
CA LEU A 195 -3.42 18.19 -8.57
C LEU A 195 -2.68 19.28 -9.37
N ASP A 196 -1.57 19.79 -8.85
CA ASP A 196 -0.73 20.78 -9.53
C ASP A 196 -0.24 20.26 -10.89
N VAL A 197 0.35 19.06 -10.92
CA VAL A 197 0.80 18.40 -12.16
C VAL A 197 -0.34 18.21 -13.15
N LEU A 198 -1.54 17.84 -12.68
CA LEU A 198 -2.69 17.61 -13.55
C LEU A 198 -3.34 18.90 -14.07
N SER A 199 -3.12 20.03 -13.41
CA SER A 199 -3.68 21.33 -13.79
C SER A 199 -2.87 22.07 -14.85
N HIS A 200 -1.61 21.68 -15.08
CA HIS A 200 -0.70 22.36 -16.00
C HIS A 200 -0.58 21.66 -17.37
N SER A 201 0.30 22.18 -18.23
CA SER A 201 0.74 21.46 -19.43
C SER A 201 1.44 20.17 -19.06
N MET A 202 1.39 19.18 -19.96
CA MET A 202 2.06 17.90 -19.77
C MET A 202 3.55 18.11 -19.42
N PRO A 203 4.04 17.57 -18.29
CA PRO A 203 5.41 17.74 -17.87
C PRO A 203 6.38 16.91 -18.74
N GLU A 204 7.66 17.27 -18.67
CA GLU A 204 8.72 16.51 -19.31
C GLU A 204 8.89 15.12 -18.66
N PRO A 205 9.42 14.13 -19.39
CA PRO A 205 9.73 12.83 -18.80
C PRO A 205 10.74 12.95 -17.66
N SER A 206 10.51 12.21 -16.57
CA SER A 206 11.57 11.97 -15.59
C SER A 206 12.75 11.25 -16.23
N ALA A 207 13.97 11.67 -15.87
CA ALA A 207 15.23 11.21 -16.48
C ALA A 207 15.36 9.68 -16.49
N ASP A 208 15.01 9.03 -15.39
CA ASP A 208 15.17 7.58 -15.21
C ASP A 208 13.90 6.78 -15.52
N CYS A 209 12.90 7.38 -16.18
CA CYS A 209 11.66 6.67 -16.51
C CYS A 209 11.88 5.66 -17.65
N PRO A 210 11.86 4.34 -17.39
CA PRO A 210 12.15 3.34 -18.41
C PRO A 210 11.09 3.32 -19.53
N TYR A 211 9.84 3.66 -19.21
CA TYR A 211 8.75 3.70 -20.17
C TYR A 211 8.87 4.88 -21.13
N CYS A 212 9.21 6.06 -20.62
CA CYS A 212 9.44 7.23 -21.47
C CYS A 212 10.70 7.05 -22.33
N SER A 213 11.76 6.49 -21.75
CA SER A 213 12.98 6.14 -22.49
C SER A 213 12.70 5.14 -23.62
N TRP A 214 11.96 4.07 -23.32
CA TRP A 214 11.54 3.09 -24.32
C TRP A 214 10.71 3.73 -25.44
N ARG A 215 9.70 4.54 -25.08
CA ARG A 215 8.87 5.25 -26.07
C ARG A 215 9.70 6.16 -26.96
N ALA A 216 10.63 6.93 -26.39
CA ALA A 216 11.50 7.82 -27.18
C ALA A 216 12.38 7.05 -28.17
N LYS A 217 12.88 5.87 -27.80
CA LYS A 217 13.65 5.00 -28.70
C LYS A 217 12.80 4.43 -29.84
N VAL A 218 11.54 4.09 -29.56
CA VAL A 218 10.58 3.67 -30.60
C VAL A 218 10.25 4.84 -31.54
N ASP A 219 9.94 6.01 -30.99
CA ASP A 219 9.62 7.23 -31.76
C ASP A 219 10.80 7.68 -32.66
N ALA A 220 12.05 7.31 -32.33
CA ALA A 220 13.24 7.67 -33.12
C ALA A 220 13.48 6.77 -34.34
N VAL A 221 12.78 5.64 -34.46
CA VAL A 221 12.95 4.67 -35.56
C VAL A 221 11.72 4.53 -36.45
N ILE A 222 10.59 5.13 -36.06
CA ILE A 222 9.34 5.19 -36.83
C ILE A 222 9.15 6.60 -37.42
#